data_AF-A0A4U5PWQ7-F1
#
_entry.id   AF-A0A4U5PWQ7-F1
#
_cell.length_a   1.000
_cell.length_b   1.000
_cell.length_c   1.000
_cell.angle_alpha   90.00
_cell.angle_beta   90.00
_cell.angle_gamma   90.00
#
_symmetry.space_group_name_H-M   'P 1'
#
loop_
_entity.id
_entity.type
_entity.pdbx_description
1 polymer ?
#
loop_
_entity_poly.entity_id
_entity_poly.type
_entity_poly.pdbx_seq_one_letter_code
_entity_poly.pdbx_strand_id
1 'polypeptide(L)'
;MLPIQESSQEENSKLSGGVAVIKVGAHTETELEDRKLRIEDAKNATFAAMDEGIVPGGGATYALLAPAKTIATNAGVMEQFVVENIRSCDWRTGYNAMTGRYEDLLNAGVVDPCRVSRCALQSAVSIAGIVLTNSSCLAG
;
A
#
# COMPACT_ATOMS: atom_id res chain seq x y z
N MET A 1 8.35 21.15 -28.77
CA MET A 1 7.47 20.07 -28.29
C MET A 1 6.55 20.67 -27.24
N LEU A 2 5.23 20.73 -27.48
CA LEU A 2 4.28 21.26 -26.49
C LEU A 2 4.00 20.18 -25.43
N PRO A 3 3.84 20.52 -24.13
CA PRO A 3 3.50 19.55 -23.10
C PRO A 3 2.11 18.96 -23.34
N ILE A 4 1.99 17.64 -23.17
CA ILE A 4 0.74 16.91 -23.33
C ILE A 4 -0.09 17.12 -22.07
N GLN A 5 -1.31 17.65 -22.21
CA GLN A 5 -2.24 17.85 -21.10
C GLN A 5 -3.49 16.99 -21.34
N GLU A 6 -3.72 16.01 -20.47
CA GLU A 6 -5.02 15.33 -20.37
C GLU A 6 -5.74 15.75 -19.09
N SER A 7 -7.02 16.04 -19.23
CA SER A 7 -7.95 16.24 -18.12
C SER A 7 -8.76 14.96 -17.94
N SER A 8 -8.51 14.22 -16.85
CA SER A 8 -9.40 13.14 -16.43
C SER A 8 -10.52 13.73 -15.56
N GLN A 9 -11.79 13.46 -15.90
CA GLN A 9 -12.95 13.89 -15.11
C GLN A 9 -13.14 12.91 -13.95
N GLU A 10 -13.15 13.43 -12.74
CA GLU A 10 -13.19 12.62 -11.53
C GLU A 10 -14.58 12.74 -10.87
N GLU A 11 -15.40 11.69 -10.98
CA GLU A 11 -16.67 11.61 -10.28
C GLU A 11 -16.42 11.10 -8.85
N ASN A 12 -16.49 12.00 -7.86
CA ASN A 12 -16.83 11.62 -6.50
C ASN A 12 -17.94 12.52 -5.98
N SER A 13 -19.12 11.94 -5.84
CA SER A 13 -20.36 12.68 -5.71
C SER A 13 -20.62 13.13 -4.26
N LYS A 14 -20.78 14.45 -4.12
CA LYS A 14 -21.64 15.18 -3.16
C LYS A 14 -21.21 15.26 -1.70
N LEU A 15 -20.42 16.30 -1.42
CA LEU A 15 -20.82 17.31 -0.42
C LEU A 15 -20.74 18.71 -1.07
N SER A 16 -21.88 19.22 -1.54
CA SER A 16 -22.13 20.64 -1.92
C SER A 16 -21.49 21.26 -3.19
N GLY A 17 -21.39 20.53 -4.31
CA GLY A 17 -21.68 21.14 -5.63
C GLY A 17 -20.53 21.60 -6.54
N GLY A 18 -19.35 20.99 -6.49
CA GLY A 18 -18.29 21.25 -7.49
C GLY A 18 -17.53 19.98 -7.89
N VAL A 19 -17.29 19.81 -9.20
CA VAL A 19 -16.36 18.79 -9.74
C VAL A 19 -14.94 19.34 -9.64
N ALA A 20 -14.04 18.64 -8.96
CA ALA A 20 -12.62 18.95 -8.98
C ALA A 20 -11.97 18.23 -10.16
N VAL A 21 -11.30 18.98 -11.05
CA VAL A 21 -10.58 18.41 -12.19
C VAL A 21 -9.08 18.48 -11.90
N ILE A 22 -8.45 17.32 -11.77
CA ILE A 22 -7.00 17.21 -11.61
C ILE A 22 -6.37 17.13 -13.01
N LYS A 23 -5.68 18.20 -13.42
CA LYS A 23 -4.92 18.22 -14.68
C LYS A 23 -3.52 17.67 -14.45
N VAL A 24 -3.18 16.62 -15.17
CA VAL A 24 -1.89 15.95 -15.10
C VAL A 24 -1.14 16.24 -16.39
N GLY A 25 0.08 16.75 -16.29
CA GLY A 25 0.94 17.03 -17.44
C GLY A 25 2.21 16.20 -17.39
N ALA A 26 2.71 15.85 -18.56
CA ALA A 26 3.99 15.16 -18.74
C ALA A 26 4.68 15.58 -20.05
N HIS A 27 5.96 15.22 -20.20
CA HIS A 27 6.72 15.53 -21.41
C HIS A 27 6.54 14.47 -22.51
N THR A 28 6.14 13.25 -22.13
CA THR A 28 5.84 12.13 -23.03
C THR A 28 4.54 11.42 -22.63
N GLU A 29 3.94 10.67 -23.56
CA GLU A 29 2.68 9.94 -23.32
C GLU A 29 2.86 8.85 -22.25
N THR A 30 3.99 8.13 -22.28
CA THR A 30 4.32 7.12 -21.26
C THR A 30 4.45 7.70 -19.85
N GLU A 31 5.07 8.88 -19.70
CA GLU A 31 5.13 9.57 -18.41
C GLU A 31 3.76 10.06 -17.95
N LEU A 32 2.89 10.44 -18.89
CA LEU A 32 1.52 10.86 -18.60
C LEU A 32 0.72 9.69 -18.02
N GLU A 33 0.80 8.52 -18.65
CA GLU A 33 0.14 7.29 -18.21
C GLU A 33 0.64 6.84 -16.83
N ASP A 34 1.95 6.79 -16.61
CA ASP A 34 2.53 6.43 -15.30
C ASP A 34 2.05 7.39 -14.19
N ARG A 35 2.01 8.70 -14.49
CA ARG A 35 1.56 9.70 -13.54
C ARG A 35 0.06 9.58 -13.26
N LYS A 36 -0.74 9.20 -14.26
CA LYS A 36 -2.17 8.95 -14.11
C LYS A 36 -2.44 7.75 -13.21
N LEU A 37 -1.74 6.63 -13.45
CA LEU A 37 -1.83 5.42 -12.61
C LEU A 37 -1.50 5.74 -11.15
N ARG A 38 -0.41 6.48 -10.91
CA ARG A 38 -0.04 6.88 -9.54
C ARG A 38 -1.08 7.77 -8.85
N ILE A 39 -1.71 8.67 -9.59
CA ILE A 39 -2.76 9.54 -9.05
C ILE A 39 -4.02 8.74 -8.73
N GLU A 40 -4.41 7.82 -9.61
CA GLU A 40 -5.55 6.93 -9.39
C GLU A 40 -5.34 6.02 -8.16
N ASP A 41 -4.15 5.46 -8.00
CA ASP A 41 -3.78 4.67 -6.83
C ASP A 41 -3.84 5.52 -5.54
N ALA A 42 -3.25 6.70 -5.55
CA ALA A 42 -3.27 7.61 -4.40
C ALA A 42 -4.71 8.00 -4.03
N LYS A 43 -5.54 8.30 -5.03
CA LYS A 43 -6.97 8.58 -4.87
C LYS A 43 -7.68 7.40 -4.22
N ASN A 44 -7.56 6.21 -4.79
CA ASN A 44 -8.24 5.02 -4.30
C ASN A 44 -7.79 4.65 -2.87
N ALA A 45 -6.52 4.88 -2.54
CA ALA A 45 -5.99 4.69 -1.19
C ALA A 45 -6.60 5.68 -0.19
N THR A 46 -6.68 6.97 -0.54
CA THR A 46 -7.28 7.99 0.36
C THR A 46 -8.77 7.74 0.61
N PHE A 47 -9.54 7.38 -0.42
CA PHE A 47 -10.96 7.04 -0.21
C PHE A 47 -11.12 5.78 0.65
N ALA A 48 -10.27 4.77 0.45
CA ALA A 48 -10.27 3.58 1.31
C ALA A 48 -9.94 3.92 2.78
N ALA A 49 -8.99 4.83 2.98
CA ALA A 49 -8.61 5.30 4.31
C ALA A 49 -9.71 6.11 4.99
N MET A 50 -10.48 6.91 4.22
CA MET A 50 -11.63 7.65 4.75
C MET A 50 -12.78 6.74 5.17
N ASP A 51 -13.00 5.65 4.43
CA ASP A 51 -14.13 4.73 4.66
C ASP A 51 -13.84 3.70 5.75
N GLU A 52 -12.67 3.06 5.71
CA GLU A 52 -12.30 1.95 6.62
C GLU A 52 -11.22 2.33 7.66
N GLY A 53 -10.69 3.55 7.62
CA GLY A 53 -9.59 3.99 8.49
C GLY A 53 -8.20 3.59 8.00
N ILE A 54 -7.20 3.84 8.84
CA ILE A 54 -5.78 3.60 8.57
C ILE A 54 -5.14 2.72 9.64
N VAL A 55 -4.05 2.05 9.25
CA VAL A 55 -3.17 1.27 10.12
C VAL A 55 -1.70 1.63 9.89
N PRO A 56 -0.79 1.33 10.83
CA PRO A 56 0.65 1.34 10.60
C PRO A 56 1.01 0.58 9.33
N GLY A 57 1.67 1.27 8.39
CA GLY A 57 2.04 0.69 7.11
C GLY A 57 3.31 -0.15 7.18
N GLY A 58 3.93 -0.39 6.02
CA GLY A 58 5.25 -1.02 5.94
C GLY A 58 5.33 -2.47 6.45
N GLY A 59 4.18 -3.15 6.55
CA GLY A 59 4.10 -4.51 7.08
C GLY A 59 4.28 -4.62 8.60
N ALA A 60 4.19 -3.50 9.34
CA ALA A 60 4.25 -3.51 10.81
C ALA A 60 3.03 -4.18 11.47
N THR A 61 1.92 -4.31 10.73
CA THR A 61 0.79 -5.15 11.16
C THR A 61 1.27 -6.60 11.25
N TYR A 62 1.16 -7.26 12.42
CA TYR A 62 1.66 -8.62 12.69
C TYR A 62 1.28 -9.69 11.64
N ALA A 63 0.19 -9.49 10.90
CA ALA A 63 -0.24 -10.38 9.81
C ALA A 63 0.58 -10.23 8.51
N LEU A 64 1.40 -9.19 8.37
CA LEU A 64 2.08 -8.77 7.13
C LEU A 64 3.61 -8.69 7.28
N LEU A 65 4.20 -9.64 8.03
CA LEU A 65 5.65 -9.70 8.22
C LEU A 65 6.41 -9.98 6.92
N ALA A 66 5.82 -10.71 5.97
CA ALA A 66 6.46 -10.97 4.67
C ALA A 66 6.70 -9.66 3.87
N PRO A 67 5.70 -8.77 3.71
CA PRO A 67 5.91 -7.42 3.21
C PRO A 67 7.01 -6.64 3.93
N ALA A 68 7.05 -6.65 5.27
CA ALA A 68 8.08 -5.96 6.03
C ALA A 68 9.49 -6.49 5.70
N LYS A 69 9.64 -7.80 5.50
CA LYS A 69 10.92 -8.39 5.06
C LYS A 69 11.33 -7.89 3.68
N THR A 70 10.43 -7.89 2.71
CA THR A 70 10.72 -7.42 1.36
C THR A 70 11.13 -5.95 1.36
N ILE A 71 10.44 -5.11 2.15
CA ILE A 71 10.79 -3.70 2.32
C ILE A 71 12.18 -3.55 2.95
N ALA A 72 12.50 -4.32 3.98
CA ALA A 72 13.81 -4.34 4.63
C ALA A 72 14.93 -4.77 3.65
N THR A 73 14.72 -5.84 2.89
CA THR A 73 15.67 -6.31 1.87
C THR A 73 15.88 -5.26 0.78
N ASN A 74 14.82 -4.61 0.31
CA ASN A 74 14.92 -3.52 -0.68
C ASN A 74 15.64 -2.30 -0.13
N ALA A 75 15.55 -2.05 1.18
CA ALA A 75 16.30 -1.01 1.88
C ALA A 75 17.76 -1.41 2.19
N GLY A 76 18.19 -2.62 1.84
CA GLY A 76 19.55 -3.12 2.07
C GLY A 76 19.85 -3.49 3.53
N VAL A 77 18.82 -3.71 4.36
CA VAL A 77 18.98 -4.10 5.77
C VAL A 77 18.57 -5.56 5.99
N MET A 78 19.16 -6.18 7.01
CA MET A 78 18.86 -7.56 7.37
C MET A 78 17.41 -7.71 7.85
N GLU A 79 16.60 -8.44 7.09
CA GLU A 79 15.16 -8.56 7.33
C GLU A 79 14.80 -9.28 8.63
N GLN A 80 15.67 -10.17 9.12
CA GLN A 80 15.47 -10.90 10.37
C GLN A 80 15.47 -9.96 11.57
N PHE A 81 16.40 -9.01 11.63
CA PHE A 81 16.46 -8.02 12.71
C PHE A 81 15.24 -7.08 12.67
N VAL A 82 14.78 -6.74 11.47
CA VAL A 82 13.59 -5.90 11.28
C VAL A 82 12.33 -6.59 11.81
N VAL A 83 12.11 -7.85 11.44
CA VAL A 83 10.94 -8.60 11.91
C VAL A 83 10.98 -8.85 13.41
N GLU A 84 12.15 -9.19 13.97
CA GLU A 84 12.29 -9.45 15.40
C GLU A 84 12.02 -8.20 16.25
N ASN A 85 12.53 -7.05 15.81
CA ASN A 85 12.29 -5.78 16.49
C ASN A 85 10.83 -5.35 16.38
N ILE A 86 10.20 -5.45 15.20
CA ILE A 86 8.77 -5.14 15.02
C ILE A 86 7.91 -6.01 15.95
N ARG A 87 8.24 -7.31 16.11
CA ARG A 87 7.53 -8.22 17.02
C ARG A 87 7.73 -7.93 18.51
N SER A 88 8.83 -7.27 18.86
CA SER A 88 9.16 -6.96 20.24
C SER A 88 8.62 -5.59 20.68
N CYS A 89 8.06 -4.84 19.74
CA CYS A 89 7.60 -3.47 19.92
C CYS A 89 6.07 -3.37 19.94
N ASP A 90 5.56 -2.20 20.32
CA ASP A 90 4.14 -1.87 20.23
C ASP A 90 3.66 -1.86 18.76
N TRP A 91 2.38 -2.11 18.55
CA TRP A 91 1.77 -2.20 17.22
C TRP A 91 1.95 -0.92 16.37
N ARG A 92 2.17 0.24 16.99
CA ARG A 92 2.42 1.52 16.29
C ARG A 92 3.85 1.68 15.80
N THR A 93 4.79 0.99 16.44
CA THR A 93 6.22 1.12 16.15
C THR A 93 6.61 0.16 15.04
N GLY A 94 7.30 0.66 14.03
CA GLY A 94 7.79 -0.15 12.92
C GLY A 94 9.04 0.43 12.28
N TYR A 95 9.57 -0.31 11.30
CA TYR A 95 10.77 0.09 10.58
C TYR A 95 10.42 1.03 9.42
N ASN A 96 10.85 2.28 9.49
CA ASN A 96 10.74 3.22 8.39
C ASN A 96 11.93 3.03 7.45
N ALA A 97 11.68 2.46 6.27
CA ALA A 97 12.70 2.19 5.26
C ALA A 97 13.29 3.45 4.62
N MET A 98 12.59 4.60 4.66
CA MET A 98 13.10 5.85 4.12
C MET A 98 14.15 6.48 5.05
N THR A 99 13.97 6.37 6.37
CA THR A 99 14.87 6.94 7.38
C THR A 99 15.84 5.92 7.96
N GLY A 100 15.56 4.62 7.78
CA GLY A 100 16.34 3.51 8.32
C GLY A 100 16.18 3.30 9.84
N ARG A 101 15.09 3.79 10.44
CA ARG A 101 14.89 3.80 11.91
C ARG A 101 13.60 3.12 12.33
N TYR A 102 13.57 2.67 13.59
CA TYR A 102 12.34 2.24 14.24
C TYR A 102 11.68 3.42 14.93
N GLU A 103 10.46 3.72 14.53
CA GLU A 103 9.70 4.88 15.02
C GLU A 103 8.20 4.58 14.96
N ASP A 104 7.39 5.43 15.59
CA ASP A 104 5.93 5.36 15.47
C ASP A 104 5.56 5.68 14.02
N LEU A 105 5.05 4.68 13.30
CA LEU A 105 4.76 4.79 11.87
C LEU A 105 3.58 5.70 11.58
N LEU A 106 2.61 5.82 12.51
CA LEU A 106 1.52 6.78 12.33
C LEU A 106 2.07 8.21 12.39
N ASN A 107 2.94 8.49 13.36
CA ASN A 107 3.57 9.80 13.49
C ASN A 107 4.56 10.10 12.35
N ALA A 108 5.23 9.08 11.83
CA ALA A 108 6.10 9.18 10.66
C ALA A 108 5.32 9.34 9.34
N GLY A 109 3.99 9.20 9.34
CA GLY A 109 3.14 9.27 8.15
C GLY A 109 3.20 8.03 7.26
N VAL A 110 3.75 6.92 7.75
CA VAL A 110 3.81 5.64 7.04
C VAL A 110 2.57 4.83 7.42
N VAL A 111 1.50 5.05 6.68
CA VAL A 111 0.18 4.48 6.96
C VAL A 111 -0.38 3.77 5.74
N ASP A 112 -1.02 2.63 5.98
CA ASP A 112 -1.76 1.90 4.96
C ASP A 112 -3.27 2.02 5.23
N PRO A 113 -4.10 2.16 4.19
CA PRO A 113 -5.55 2.03 4.36
C PRO A 113 -5.90 0.63 4.87
N CYS A 114 -6.75 0.52 5.89
CA CYS A 114 -7.18 -0.76 6.47
C CYS A 114 -7.63 -1.77 5.41
N ARG A 115 -8.35 -1.28 4.40
CA ARG A 115 -8.84 -2.06 3.26
C ARG A 115 -7.72 -2.78 2.51
N VAL A 116 -6.59 -2.11 2.29
CA VAL A 116 -5.48 -2.66 1.51
C VAL A 116 -4.86 -3.85 2.26
N SER A 117 -4.55 -3.67 3.55
CA SER A 117 -3.99 -4.73 4.40
C SER A 117 -4.92 -5.93 4.52
N ARG A 118 -6.23 -5.68 4.70
CA ARG A 118 -7.26 -6.73 4.79
C ARG A 118 -7.42 -7.51 3.48
N CYS A 119 -7.59 -6.80 2.36
CA CYS A 119 -7.77 -7.43 1.06
C CYS A 119 -6.52 -8.23 0.64
N ALA A 120 -5.32 -7.72 0.92
CA ALA A 120 -4.07 -8.44 0.67
C ALA A 120 -4.03 -9.75 1.46
N LEU A 121 -4.34 -9.71 2.75
CA LEU A 121 -4.38 -10.90 3.60
C LEU A 121 -5.45 -11.91 3.17
N GLN A 122 -6.67 -11.44 2.91
CA GLN A 122 -7.78 -12.28 2.45
C GLN A 122 -7.45 -12.99 1.13
N SER A 123 -6.83 -12.27 0.20
CA SER A 123 -6.42 -12.84 -1.09
C SER A 123 -5.33 -13.90 -0.91
N ALA A 124 -4.34 -13.63 -0.05
CA ALA A 124 -3.29 -14.59 0.26
C ALA A 124 -3.84 -15.87 0.92
N VAL A 125 -4.72 -15.72 1.92
CA VAL A 125 -5.36 -16.86 2.61
C VAL A 125 -6.24 -17.67 1.66
N SER A 126 -7.01 -16.99 0.78
CA SER A 126 -7.87 -17.67 -0.20
C SER A 126 -7.06 -18.54 -1.15
N ILE A 127 -5.97 -18.01 -1.72
CA ILE A 127 -5.11 -18.76 -2.65
C ILE A 127 -4.38 -19.89 -1.92
N ALA A 128 -3.85 -19.63 -0.72
CA ALA A 128 -3.17 -20.66 0.08
C ALA A 128 -4.11 -21.81 0.45
N GLY A 129 -5.37 -21.51 0.81
CA GLY A 129 -6.38 -22.53 1.09
C GLY A 129 -6.63 -23.44 -0.12
N ILE A 130 -6.78 -22.86 -1.31
CA ILE A 130 -6.96 -23.63 -2.56
C ILE A 130 -5.75 -24.54 -2.80
N VAL A 131 -4.52 -24.01 -2.69
CA VAL A 131 -3.29 -24.79 -2.90
C VAL A 131 -3.20 -25.96 -1.91
N LEU A 132 -3.43 -25.72 -0.63
CA LEU A 132 -3.36 -26.76 0.41
C LEU A 132 -4.38 -27.89 0.18
N THR A 133 -5.60 -27.54 -0.25
CA THR A 133 -6.64 -28.54 -0.56
C THR A 133 -6.40 -29.29 -1.87
N ASN A 134 -5.79 -28.65 -2.87
CA ASN A 134 -5.51 -29.28 -4.16
C ASN A 134 -4.28 -30.21 -4.12
N SER A 135 -3.29 -29.93 -3.26
CA SER A 135 -2.11 -30.79 -3.09
C SER A 135 -2.41 -32.12 -2.37
N SER A 136 -3.56 -32.26 -1.70
CA SER A 136 -4.01 -33.55 -1.12
C SER A 136 -4.76 -34.45 -2.11
N CYS A 137 -5.17 -33.96 -3.28
CA CYS A 137 -5.97 -34.72 -4.25
C CYS A 137 -5.14 -35.52 -5.27
N LEU A 138 -3.80 -35.42 -5.24
CA LEU A 138 -2.88 -36.10 -6.16
C LEU A 138 -1.99 -37.17 -5.49
N ALA A 139 -2.24 -37.49 -4.21
CA ALA A 139 -1.46 -38.45 -3.43
C ALA A 139 -2.28 -39.71 -3.04
N GLY A 140 -3.13 -40.19 -3.96
CA GLY A 140 -3.94 -41.41 -3.81
C GLY A 140 -3.78 -42.36 -4.98
#